data_AF-A0A6A5F315-F1
#
_entry.id   AF-A0A6A5F315-F1
#
_cell.length_a   1.000
_cell.length_b   1.000
_cell.length_c   1.000
_cell.angle_alpha   90.00
_cell.angle_beta   90.00
_cell.angle_gamma   90.00
#
_symmetry.space_group_name_H-M   'P 1'
#
loop_
_entity.id
_entity.type
_entity.pdbx_description
1 polymer ?
#
loop_
_entity_poly.entity_id
_entity_poly.type
_entity_poly.pdbx_seq_one_letter_code
_entity_poly.pdbx_strand_id
1 'polypeptide(L)'
;MDSEANRTIEVAALGRPFALGMLYDCRQDSLVPGMTLWDRDNLMSNIGERPQNYNDFEIVASESIADKSSALNVEASLKASFWGDW
;
A
#
# COMPACT_ATOMS: atom_id res chain seq x y z
N MET A 1 27.77 -5.43 -12.11
CA MET A 1 27.05 -6.70 -11.82
C MET A 1 26.11 -6.32 -10.72
N ASP A 2 24.95 -5.86 -11.15
CA ASP A 2 24.12 -4.98 -10.34
C ASP A 2 23.19 -5.89 -9.54
N SER A 3 23.39 -5.89 -8.23
CA SER A 3 22.56 -6.61 -7.25
C SER A 3 21.18 -5.95 -7.20
N GLU A 4 20.37 -6.18 -8.23
CA GLU A 4 18.99 -5.70 -8.32
C GLU A 4 18.00 -6.77 -7.81
N ALA A 5 18.42 -7.55 -6.82
CA ALA A 5 17.58 -8.57 -6.20
C ALA A 5 16.92 -7.98 -4.95
N ASN A 6 15.60 -7.76 -5.07
CA ASN A 6 14.64 -7.49 -4.01
C ASN A 6 14.43 -6.01 -3.60
N ARG A 7 13.86 -5.21 -4.51
CA ARG A 7 13.26 -3.92 -4.12
C ARG A 7 11.94 -4.18 -3.38
N THR A 8 11.93 -3.95 -2.06
CA THR A 8 10.68 -3.85 -1.29
C THR A 8 9.91 -2.63 -1.78
N ILE A 9 8.62 -2.80 -2.01
CA ILE A 9 7.72 -1.70 -2.43
C ILE A 9 6.87 -1.32 -1.23
N GLU A 10 6.77 -0.03 -0.96
CA GLU A 10 5.86 0.55 0.03
C GLU A 10 4.73 1.27 -0.71
N VAL A 11 3.48 1.06 -0.29
CA VAL A 11 2.30 1.64 -0.95
C VAL A 11 1.29 2.10 0.09
N ALA A 12 0.68 3.27 -0.12
CA ALA A 12 -0.41 3.73 0.70
C ALA A 12 -1.64 2.82 0.57
N ALA A 13 -2.18 2.35 1.70
CA ALA A 13 -3.34 1.47 1.71
C ALA A 13 -4.62 2.16 1.18
N LEU A 14 -4.75 3.47 1.41
CA LEU A 14 -5.87 4.31 0.95
C LEU A 14 -7.26 3.71 1.26
N GLY A 15 -7.40 3.06 2.43
CA GLY A 15 -8.66 2.45 2.87
C GLY A 15 -8.98 1.08 2.27
N ARG A 16 -8.12 0.53 1.41
CA ARG A 16 -8.29 -0.83 0.86
C ARG A 16 -8.04 -1.89 1.96
N PRO A 17 -8.77 -3.02 1.94
CA PRO A 17 -8.59 -4.07 2.93
C PRO A 17 -7.37 -4.94 2.62
N PHE A 18 -6.24 -4.68 3.28
CA PHE A 18 -5.05 -5.53 3.22
C PHE A 18 -5.05 -6.56 4.36
N ALA A 19 -4.61 -7.78 4.04
CA ALA A 19 -4.25 -8.80 5.02
C ALA A 19 -2.85 -9.35 4.71
N LEU A 20 -2.17 -9.86 5.74
CA LEU A 20 -0.86 -10.48 5.56
C LEU A 20 -0.96 -11.67 4.59
N GLY A 21 0.01 -11.77 3.68
CA GLY A 21 0.09 -12.85 2.70
C GLY A 21 -0.81 -12.70 1.47
N MET A 22 -1.57 -11.61 1.35
CA MET A 22 -2.27 -11.24 0.11
C MET A 22 -1.27 -10.91 -1.01
N LEU A 23 -1.66 -11.21 -2.25
CA LEU A 23 -0.91 -10.83 -3.44
C LEU A 23 -1.36 -9.45 -3.95
N TYR A 24 -0.40 -8.68 -4.47
CA TYR A 24 -0.61 -7.33 -4.98
C TYR A 24 -0.11 -7.22 -6.42
N ASP A 25 -0.96 -6.77 -7.34
CA ASP A 25 -0.54 -6.40 -8.69
C ASP A 25 -0.06 -4.95 -8.71
N CYS A 26 1.28 -4.79 -8.78
CA CYS A 26 1.91 -3.47 -8.80
C CYS A 26 1.65 -2.67 -10.09
N ARG A 27 1.17 -3.31 -11.16
CA ARG A 27 0.90 -2.64 -12.45
C ARG A 27 -0.50 -2.05 -12.50
N GLN A 28 -1.45 -2.74 -11.89
CA GLN A 28 -2.85 -2.34 -11.85
C GLN A 28 -3.26 -1.71 -10.51
N ASP A 29 -2.32 -1.62 -9.57
CA ASP A 29 -2.54 -1.10 -8.24
C ASP A 29 -3.72 -1.79 -7.53
N SER A 30 -3.77 -3.13 -7.62
CA SER A 30 -4.93 -3.91 -7.19
C SER A 30 -4.54 -5.11 -6.33
N LEU A 31 -5.42 -5.42 -5.37
CA LEU A 31 -5.33 -6.64 -4.57
C LEU A 31 -5.86 -7.82 -5.38
N VAL A 32 -5.19 -8.96 -5.30
CA VAL A 32 -5.67 -10.21 -5.90
C VAL A 32 -6.49 -10.97 -4.85
N PRO A 33 -7.83 -10.98 -4.94
CA PRO A 33 -8.66 -11.68 -3.96
C PRO A 33 -8.60 -13.20 -4.15
N GLY A 34 -8.87 -13.95 -3.08
CA GLY A 34 -9.04 -15.40 -3.14
C GLY A 34 -7.73 -16.21 -3.24
N MET A 35 -6.57 -15.58 -3.29
CA MET A 35 -5.26 -16.23 -3.23
C MET A 35 -4.41 -15.64 -2.10
N THR A 36 -3.88 -16.51 -1.23
CA THR A 36 -2.91 -16.15 -0.18
C THR A 36 -1.73 -17.12 -0.25
N LEU A 37 -0.52 -16.61 0.03
CA LEU A 37 0.71 -17.44 0.00
C LEU A 37 0.75 -18.46 1.13
N TRP A 38 0.06 -18.17 2.23
CA TRP A 38 0.04 -18.98 3.43
C TRP A 38 -1.38 -19.46 3.70
N ASP A 39 -1.46 -20.69 4.20
CA ASP A 39 -2.65 -21.17 4.89
C ASP A 39 -2.92 -20.31 6.15
N ARG A 40 -4.20 -20.18 6.49
CA ARG A 40 -4.64 -19.28 7.56
C ARG A 40 -4.07 -19.67 8.92
N ASP A 41 -4.02 -20.96 9.25
CA ASP A 41 -3.58 -21.41 10.57
C ASP A 41 -2.07 -21.21 10.74
N ASN A 42 -1.32 -21.46 9.67
CA ASN A 42 0.12 -21.21 9.61
C ASN A 42 0.44 -19.71 9.71
N LEU A 43 -0.33 -18.87 9.01
CA LEU A 43 -0.16 -17.42 9.12
C LEU A 43 -0.39 -16.96 10.56
N MET A 44 -1.53 -17.31 11.16
CA MET A 44 -1.91 -16.85 12.50
C MET A 44 -0.92 -17.29 13.60
N SER A 45 -0.32 -18.47 13.48
CA SER A 45 0.66 -18.97 14.45
C SER A 45 2.02 -18.26 14.39
N ASN A 46 2.31 -17.52 13.31
CA ASN A 46 3.60 -16.88 13.08
C ASN A 46 3.51 -15.34 13.01
N ILE A 47 2.34 -14.74 13.28
CA ILE A 47 2.22 -13.28 13.32
C ILE A 47 2.99 -12.73 14.52
N GLY A 48 3.94 -11.84 14.23
CA GLY A 48 4.59 -10.98 15.22
C GLY A 48 4.11 -9.54 15.06
N GLU A 49 3.55 -8.96 16.11
CA GLU A 49 3.11 -7.56 16.11
C GLU A 49 4.14 -6.68 16.82
N ARG A 50 4.34 -5.45 16.31
CA ARG A 50 5.13 -4.41 16.96
C ARG A 50 4.34 -3.10 16.92
N PRO A 51 3.80 -2.62 18.06
CA PRO A 51 3.05 -1.36 18.09
C PRO A 51 3.87 -0.18 17.55
N GLN A 52 3.30 0.58 16.62
CA GLN A 52 3.89 1.81 16.05
C GLN A 52 2.99 3.00 16.38
N ASN A 53 2.95 3.39 17.65
CA ASN A 53 2.09 4.49 18.10
C ASN A 53 2.65 5.84 17.63
N TYR A 54 1.89 6.55 16.79
CA TYR A 54 2.24 7.88 16.30
C TYR A 54 0.96 8.71 16.08
N ASN A 55 1.03 10.01 16.29
CA ASN A 55 -0.07 10.95 16.06
C ASN A 55 0.48 12.28 15.56
N ASP A 56 -0.12 12.80 14.48
CA ASP A 56 0.18 14.12 13.91
C ASP A 56 -1.06 14.64 13.15
N PHE A 57 -1.10 15.94 12.86
CA PHE A 57 -2.19 16.56 12.10
C PHE A 57 -1.69 17.60 11.10
N GLU A 58 -2.37 17.69 9.97
CA GLU A 58 -2.10 18.65 8.91
C GLU A 58 -3.42 19.28 8.44
N ILE A 59 -3.44 20.60 8.21
CA ILE A 59 -4.59 21.32 7.65
C ILE A 59 -4.26 21.75 6.22
N VAL A 60 -4.91 21.11 5.25
CA VAL A 60 -4.77 21.46 3.84
C VAL A 60 -5.94 22.34 3.42
N ALA A 61 -5.67 23.62 3.15
CA ALA A 61 -6.67 24.59 2.67
C ALA A 61 -6.87 24.58 1.14
N SER A 62 -6.08 23.77 0.43
CA SER A 62 -6.13 23.63 -1.02
C SER A 62 -7.05 22.49 -1.45
N GLU A 63 -7.75 22.69 -2.56
CA GLU A 63 -8.57 21.65 -3.18
C GLU A 63 -7.85 20.90 -4.30
N SER A 64 -6.59 21.24 -4.58
CA SER A 64 -5.84 20.63 -5.68
C SER A 64 -5.59 19.13 -5.43
N ILE A 65 -5.62 18.35 -6.51
CA ILE A 65 -5.31 16.92 -6.42
C ILE A 65 -3.86 16.68 -6.00
N ALA A 66 -2.95 17.57 -6.41
CA ALA A 66 -1.54 17.46 -6.06
C ALA A 66 -1.34 17.57 -4.54
N ASP A 67 -1.97 18.57 -3.92
CA ASP A 67 -1.87 18.81 -2.47
C ASP A 67 -2.54 17.68 -1.69
N LYS A 68 -3.74 17.25 -2.10
CA LYS A 68 -4.44 16.12 -1.46
C LYS A 68 -3.67 14.81 -1.57
N SER A 69 -3.09 14.53 -2.72
CA SER A 69 -2.27 13.32 -2.90
C SER A 69 -0.97 13.38 -2.10
N SER A 70 -0.38 14.56 -1.91
CA SER A 70 0.80 14.74 -1.06
C SER A 70 0.48 14.45 0.41
N ALA A 71 -0.62 15.02 0.92
CA ALA A 71 -1.07 14.81 2.30
C ALA A 71 -1.41 13.34 2.61
N LEU A 72 -1.82 12.57 1.60
CA LEU A 72 -2.10 11.13 1.72
C LEU A 72 -0.89 10.23 1.42
N ASN A 73 0.31 10.81 1.26
CA ASN A 73 1.53 10.10 0.87
C ASN A 73 1.35 9.18 -0.35
N VAL A 74 0.61 9.67 -1.36
CA VAL A 74 0.34 8.93 -2.60
C VAL A 74 1.51 9.14 -3.55
N GLU A 75 2.29 8.09 -3.80
CA GLU A 75 3.40 8.11 -4.75
C GLU A 75 2.94 8.28 -6.20
N ALA A 76 3.85 8.70 -7.09
CA ALA A 76 3.53 9.01 -8.48
C ALA A 76 2.96 7.80 -9.27
N SER A 77 3.43 6.58 -9.00
CA SER A 77 2.91 5.34 -9.61
C SER A 77 1.46 5.07 -9.21
N LEU A 78 1.16 5.29 -7.93
CA LEU A 78 -0.20 5.19 -7.38
C LEU A 78 -1.11 6.28 -7.97
N LYS A 79 -0.63 7.53 -8.08
CA LYS A 79 -1.35 8.63 -8.75
C LYS A 79 -1.69 8.29 -10.21
N ALA A 80 -0.74 7.72 -10.95
CA ALA A 80 -0.94 7.36 -12.35
C ALA A 80 -2.02 6.28 -12.52
N SER A 81 -2.12 5.32 -11.59
CA SER A 81 -3.14 4.28 -11.61
C SER A 81 -4.56 4.87 -11.40
N PHE A 82 -4.71 5.85 -10.52
CA PHE A 82 -5.97 6.60 -10.38
C PHE A 82 -6.37 7.37 -11.64
N TRP A 83 -5.42 7.75 -12.49
CA TRP A 83 -5.67 8.55 -13.68
C TRP A 83 -5.81 7.72 -14.96
N GLY A 84 -5.32 6.48 -14.96
CA GLY A 84 -5.42 5.55 -16.09
C GLY A 84 -6.80 4.94 -16.30
N ASP A 85 -7.73 5.12 -15.36
CA ASP A 85 -9.08 4.56 -15.38
C ASP A 85 -10.15 5.53 -15.95
N TRP A 86 -9.77 6.58 -16.67
CA TRP A 86 -10.68 7.50 -17.39
C TRP A 86 -10.70 7.28 -18.90
#